data_AF-A0A368H1Z6-F1
#
_entry.id   AF-A0A368H1Z6-F1
#
_cell.length_a   1.000
_cell.length_b   1.000
_cell.length_c   1.000
_cell.angle_alpha   90.00
_cell.angle_beta   90.00
_cell.angle_gamma   90.00
#
_symmetry.space_group_name_H-M   'P 1'
#
loop_
_entity.id
_entity.type
_entity.pdbx_description
1 polymer ?
#
loop_
_entity_poly.entity_id
_entity_poly.type
_entity_poly.pdbx_seq_one_letter_code
_entity_poly.pdbx_strand_id
1 'polypeptide(L)'
;LAQKDFLSVVLLISAAKFVRILEILLKLLPFQLFFSSIRQDDMLLVFLAIAISARSAYSQIATKDVIDFCSLDDPRTCGEGKCIFHHTGNRCKCPDGWMGRRCSRPCQDVYQSCTRWREEGRCSWTRPISPFFTDNCALSCGLCRNNGFKLPLTLPPILDNIAWFVGRWECKTTAGERFPEPMSGPYREILEVQISDVPMFDRPPVNVSTIAVTNDGRDVHSEVGFMTSKPFLEDTGFVEFNKPMQGDDLVGIETVSNNG
;
A
#
# COMPACT_ATOMS: atom_id res chain seq x y z
N LEU A 1 15.05 31.52 8.50
CA LEU A 1 14.29 32.58 9.20
C LEU A 1 12.85 32.78 8.67
N ALA A 2 12.27 31.83 7.92
CA ALA A 2 10.94 31.99 7.30
C ALA A 2 9.90 30.92 7.69
N GLN A 3 10.12 30.16 8.77
CA GLN A 3 9.24 29.04 9.16
C GLN A 3 8.50 29.26 10.48
N LYS A 4 8.76 30.37 11.19
CA LYS A 4 8.06 30.72 12.44
C LYS A 4 6.79 31.56 12.22
N ASP A 5 6.61 32.18 11.05
CA ASP A 5 5.49 33.09 10.82
C ASP A 5 4.22 32.38 10.30
N PHE A 6 4.33 31.18 9.73
CA PHE A 6 3.17 30.46 9.18
C PHE A 6 2.30 29.81 10.26
N LEU A 7 2.90 29.35 11.37
CA LEU A 7 2.17 28.72 12.48
C LEU A 7 1.29 29.73 13.24
N SER A 8 1.77 30.97 13.39
CA SER A 8 1.01 32.03 14.08
C SER A 8 -0.23 32.47 13.30
N VAL A 9 -0.18 32.46 11.96
CA VAL A 9 -1.32 32.84 11.11
C VAL A 9 -2.39 31.75 11.09
N VAL A 10 -2.01 30.47 11.07
CA VAL A 10 -2.96 29.34 11.11
C VAL A 10 -3.69 29.26 12.46
N LEU A 11 -3.00 29.53 13.57
CA LEU A 11 -3.60 29.60 14.92
C LEU A 11 -4.59 30.77 15.07
N LEU A 12 -4.30 31.94 14.47
CA LEU A 12 -5.19 33.10 14.50
C LEU A 12 -6.47 32.89 13.67
N ILE A 13 -6.38 32.22 12.51
CA ILE A 13 -7.55 31.91 11.66
C ILE A 13 -8.47 30.88 12.32
N SER A 14 -7.92 29.95 13.11
CA SER A 14 -8.71 28.93 13.82
C SER A 14 -9.49 29.51 15.01
N ALA A 15 -8.92 30.49 15.73
CA ALA A 15 -9.61 31.18 16.82
C ALA A 15 -10.78 32.05 16.32
N ALA A 16 -10.60 32.75 15.19
CA ALA A 16 -11.64 33.60 14.61
C ALA A 16 -12.85 32.80 14.07
N LYS A 17 -12.64 31.59 13.54
CA LYS A 17 -13.72 30.68 13.11
C LYS A 17 -14.49 30.10 14.29
N PHE A 18 -13.82 29.82 15.41
CA PHE A 18 -14.45 29.29 16.61
C PHE A 18 -15.36 30.33 17.29
N VAL A 19 -14.94 31.61 17.32
CA VAL A 19 -15.77 32.71 17.87
C VAL A 19 -17.02 32.96 17.02
N ARG A 20 -16.92 32.89 15.68
CA ARG A 20 -18.10 33.04 14.79
C ARG A 20 -19.09 31.89 14.92
N ILE A 21 -18.61 30.65 15.10
CA ILE A 21 -19.48 29.48 15.33
C ILE A 21 -20.20 29.59 16.68
N LEU A 22 -19.51 30.11 17.71
CA LEU A 22 -20.09 30.35 19.03
C LEU A 22 -21.15 31.47 18.99
N GLU A 23 -20.91 32.56 18.25
CA GLU A 23 -21.91 33.62 18.04
C GLU A 23 -23.15 33.15 17.27
N ILE A 24 -22.98 32.26 16.28
CA ILE A 24 -24.09 31.71 15.50
C ILE A 24 -24.92 30.74 16.35
N LEU A 25 -24.26 29.90 17.17
CA LEU A 25 -24.93 28.98 18.10
C LEU A 25 -25.68 29.72 19.23
N LEU A 26 -25.15 30.86 19.71
CA LEU A 26 -25.82 31.71 20.69
C LEU A 26 -27.00 32.51 20.11
N LYS A 27 -27.06 32.73 18.79
CA LYS A 27 -28.16 33.45 18.11
C LYS A 27 -29.31 32.54 17.64
N LEU A 28 -29.14 31.22 17.64
CA LEU A 28 -30.12 30.26 17.12
C LEU A 28 -30.98 29.55 18.18
N LEU A 29 -30.81 29.87 19.47
CA LEU A 29 -31.60 29.28 20.56
C LEU A 29 -32.58 30.31 21.14
N PRO A 30 -33.92 30.09 21.08
CA PRO A 30 -34.87 30.90 21.81
C PRO A 30 -34.89 30.40 23.27
N PHE A 31 -33.90 30.80 24.05
CA PHE A 31 -33.77 30.38 25.46
C PHE A 31 -33.83 31.60 26.38
N GLN A 32 -35.02 32.17 26.52
CA GLN A 32 -35.27 33.25 27.49
C GLN A 32 -35.86 32.77 28.83
N LEU A 33 -35.90 31.47 29.12
CA LEU A 33 -36.60 30.97 30.32
C LEU A 33 -35.93 29.81 31.08
N PHE A 34 -34.59 29.75 31.16
CA PHE A 34 -33.94 28.69 31.97
C PHE A 34 -32.64 29.11 32.70
N PHE A 35 -32.46 30.39 33.04
CA PHE A 35 -31.35 30.84 33.88
C PHE A 35 -31.82 31.82 34.95
N SER A 36 -32.56 31.33 35.94
CA SER A 36 -32.80 32.07 37.19
C SER A 36 -32.32 31.33 38.44
N SER A 37 -31.67 30.17 38.30
CA SER A 37 -31.16 29.40 39.44
C SER A 37 -29.98 28.48 39.10
N ILE A 38 -28.93 29.02 38.48
CA ILE A 38 -27.64 28.33 38.41
C ILE A 38 -26.60 29.31 38.92
N ARG A 39 -25.96 28.96 40.05
CA ARG A 39 -24.93 29.77 40.70
C ARG A 39 -23.70 29.81 39.79
N GLN A 40 -22.97 30.92 39.81
CA GLN A 40 -21.83 31.15 38.91
C GLN A 40 -20.72 30.07 39.02
N ASP A 41 -20.71 29.32 40.13
CA ASP A 41 -19.80 28.20 40.39
C ASP A 41 -20.18 26.89 39.64
N ASP A 42 -21.45 26.73 39.24
CA ASP A 42 -21.95 25.52 38.57
C ASP A 42 -21.78 25.56 37.04
N MET A 43 -21.60 26.76 36.47
CA MET A 43 -21.38 26.92 35.03
C MET A 43 -20.05 26.29 34.60
N LEU A 44 -19.01 26.41 35.44
CA LEU A 44 -17.69 25.84 35.17
C LEU A 44 -17.75 24.31 35.10
N LEU A 45 -18.56 23.69 35.96
CA LEU A 45 -18.81 22.24 36.00
C LEU A 45 -19.55 21.74 34.77
N VAL A 46 -20.53 22.51 34.28
CA VAL A 46 -21.25 22.18 33.03
C VAL A 46 -20.33 22.33 31.81
N PHE A 47 -19.51 23.38 31.74
CA PHE A 47 -18.51 23.54 30.67
C PHE A 47 -17.42 22.45 30.72
N LEU A 48 -16.94 22.07 31.91
CA LEU A 48 -16.04 20.94 32.10
C LEU A 48 -16.69 19.62 31.67
N ALA A 49 -17.95 19.38 32.04
CA ALA A 49 -18.68 18.18 31.65
C ALA A 49 -18.89 18.11 30.13
N ILE A 50 -19.20 19.22 29.47
CA ILE A 50 -19.31 19.30 28.00
C ILE A 50 -17.93 19.12 27.33
N ALA A 51 -16.87 19.72 27.88
CA ALA A 51 -15.51 19.55 27.36
C ALA A 51 -14.96 18.13 27.56
N ILE A 52 -15.32 17.45 28.65
CA ILE A 52 -14.94 16.07 28.95
C ILE A 52 -15.76 15.08 28.09
N SER A 53 -17.07 15.33 27.90
CA SER A 53 -17.90 14.51 27.01
C SER A 53 -17.58 14.71 25.53
N ALA A 54 -17.15 15.91 25.12
CA ALA A 54 -16.63 16.16 23.78
C ALA A 54 -15.25 15.51 23.52
N ARG A 55 -14.43 15.28 24.56
CA ARG A 55 -13.17 14.51 24.43
C ARG A 55 -13.39 13.02 24.16
N SER A 56 -14.53 12.46 24.57
CA SER A 56 -14.88 11.05 24.30
C SER A 56 -15.41 10.81 22.89
N ALA A 57 -15.70 11.86 22.12
CA ALA A 57 -16.06 11.73 20.72
C ALA A 57 -14.81 11.93 19.84
N TYR A 58 -14.21 10.80 19.44
CA TYR A 58 -13.26 10.70 18.31
C TYR A 58 -11.89 11.37 18.51
N SER A 59 -11.03 10.74 19.33
CA SER A 59 -9.58 10.78 19.08
C SER A 59 -9.27 9.85 17.89
N GLN A 60 -9.49 10.35 16.68
CA GLN A 60 -8.99 9.70 15.48
C GLN A 60 -7.48 9.93 15.40
N ILE A 61 -6.68 8.93 15.79
CA ILE A 61 -5.23 8.94 15.62
C ILE A 61 -4.97 8.67 14.13
N ALA A 62 -4.49 9.67 13.40
CA ALA A 62 -3.98 9.47 12.06
C ALA A 62 -2.65 8.69 12.18
N THR A 63 -2.64 7.40 11.86
CA THR A 63 -1.41 6.62 11.82
C THR A 63 -0.82 6.72 10.42
N LYS A 64 0.43 7.17 10.33
CA LYS A 64 1.24 7.10 9.11
C LYS A 64 2.04 5.82 9.18
N ASP A 65 1.43 4.70 8.81
CA ASP A 65 2.06 3.40 8.98
C ASP A 65 2.94 3.09 7.76
N VAL A 66 4.22 2.88 8.03
CA VAL A 66 5.19 2.53 7.00
C VAL A 66 5.09 1.03 6.69
N ILE A 67 5.35 0.63 5.44
CA ILE A 67 5.33 -0.79 5.05
C ILE A 67 6.33 -1.58 5.88
N ASP A 68 5.82 -2.43 6.76
CA ASP A 68 6.57 -3.40 7.53
C ASP A 68 6.50 -4.78 6.86
N PHE A 69 7.67 -5.40 6.64
CA PHE A 69 7.74 -6.77 6.11
C PHE A 69 7.91 -7.83 7.20
N CYS A 70 8.07 -7.40 8.46
CA CYS A 70 8.21 -8.27 9.62
C CYS A 70 7.77 -7.57 10.90
N SER A 71 7.51 -8.35 11.95
CA SER A 71 7.20 -7.84 13.29
C SER A 71 8.40 -8.03 14.22
N LEU A 72 8.71 -7.00 15.01
CA LEU A 72 9.74 -7.09 16.06
C LEU A 72 9.30 -8.02 17.20
N ASP A 73 7.99 -8.21 17.39
CA ASP A 73 7.41 -9.00 18.48
C ASP A 73 7.23 -10.49 18.12
N ASP A 74 7.20 -10.83 16.82
CA ASP A 74 7.10 -12.21 16.36
C ASP A 74 8.33 -12.62 15.53
N PRO A 75 9.26 -13.43 16.08
CA PRO A 75 10.46 -13.86 15.40
C PRO A 75 10.18 -14.73 14.16
N ARG A 76 8.98 -15.33 14.04
CA ARG A 76 8.62 -16.21 12.91
C ARG A 76 8.30 -15.43 11.63
N THR A 77 8.19 -14.10 11.72
CA THR A 77 7.91 -13.23 10.58
C THR A 77 9.08 -13.14 9.60
N CYS A 78 10.31 -13.48 10.03
CA CYS A 78 11.50 -13.45 9.18
C CYS A 78 12.06 -14.82 8.78
N GLY A 79 11.34 -15.92 9.04
CA GLY A 79 11.87 -17.26 8.81
C GLY A 79 13.16 -17.48 9.63
N GLU A 80 14.25 -17.85 8.97
CA GLU A 80 15.59 -18.00 9.58
C GLU A 80 16.30 -16.67 9.86
N GLY A 81 15.73 -15.55 9.41
CA GLY A 81 16.27 -14.21 9.64
C GLY A 81 15.81 -13.59 10.96
N LYS A 82 16.23 -12.34 11.19
CA LYS A 82 15.78 -11.53 12.33
C LYS A 82 15.11 -10.25 11.84
N CYS A 83 13.96 -9.93 12.41
CA CYS A 83 13.33 -8.64 12.14
C CYS A 83 14.18 -7.51 12.75
N ILE A 84 14.46 -6.48 11.96
CA ILE A 84 15.20 -5.30 12.38
C ILE A 84 14.34 -4.06 12.14
N PHE A 85 14.43 -3.12 13.08
CA PHE A 85 13.77 -1.84 12.97
C PHE A 85 14.42 -0.99 11.88
N HIS A 86 13.58 -0.37 11.04
CA HIS A 86 14.02 0.65 10.10
C HIS A 86 12.98 1.76 10.04
N HIS A 87 13.44 3.00 9.84
CA HIS A 87 12.57 4.18 9.77
C HIS A 87 11.59 4.13 8.58
N THR A 88 11.94 3.40 7.52
CA THR A 88 11.07 3.11 6.37
C THR A 88 10.32 1.77 6.50
N GLY A 89 10.09 1.34 7.73
CA GLY A 89 9.40 0.11 8.09
C GLY A 89 10.33 -1.08 8.32
N ASN A 90 9.92 -1.98 9.21
CA ASN A 90 10.68 -3.15 9.65
C ASN A 90 11.08 -4.06 8.48
N ARG A 91 12.30 -4.60 8.52
CA ARG A 91 12.88 -5.46 7.47
C ARG A 91 13.51 -6.70 8.08
N CYS A 92 13.56 -7.79 7.33
CA CYS A 92 14.30 -8.97 7.74
C CYS A 92 15.78 -8.80 7.44
N LYS A 93 16.63 -8.94 8.46
CA LYS A 93 18.05 -9.24 8.29
C LYS A 93 18.19 -10.73 8.04
N CYS A 94 18.45 -11.09 6.79
CA CYS A 94 18.56 -12.48 6.37
C CYS A 94 19.98 -13.05 6.53
N PRO A 95 20.12 -14.38 6.66
CA PRO A 95 21.40 -15.05 6.54
C PRO A 95 22.05 -14.81 5.17
N ASP A 96 23.38 -14.99 5.09
CA ASP A 96 24.11 -14.94 3.83
C ASP A 96 23.47 -15.87 2.80
N GLY A 97 23.32 -15.41 1.56
CA GLY A 97 22.62 -16.15 0.51
C GLY A 97 21.13 -15.83 0.36
N TRP A 98 20.51 -15.12 1.30
CA TRP A 98 19.05 -14.95 1.33
C TRP A 98 18.61 -13.48 1.43
N MET A 99 17.41 -13.20 0.94
CA MET A 99 16.74 -11.89 0.97
C MET A 99 15.21 -12.06 0.85
N GLY A 100 14.49 -10.93 0.73
CA GLY A 100 13.05 -10.91 0.50
C GLY A 100 12.21 -11.14 1.77
N ARG A 101 10.88 -11.26 1.61
CA ARG A 101 9.98 -11.51 2.74
C ARG A 101 10.31 -12.87 3.36
N ARG A 102 10.36 -12.94 4.69
CA ARG A 102 10.69 -14.15 5.45
C ARG A 102 12.03 -14.82 5.08
N CYS A 103 12.94 -14.10 4.43
CA CYS A 103 14.21 -14.64 3.93
C CYS A 103 14.06 -15.87 3.01
N SER A 104 12.96 -15.92 2.26
CA SER A 104 12.60 -17.08 1.43
C SER A 104 13.20 -17.07 0.04
N ARG A 105 13.95 -16.02 -0.33
CA ARG A 105 14.46 -15.81 -1.68
C ARG A 105 15.98 -15.79 -1.70
N PRO A 106 16.63 -16.39 -2.72
CA PRO A 106 18.07 -16.28 -2.86
C PRO A 106 18.46 -14.83 -3.13
N CYS A 107 19.63 -14.45 -2.61
CA CYS A 107 20.20 -13.12 -2.79
C CYS A 107 20.59 -12.87 -4.24
N GLN A 108 19.82 -12.01 -4.92
CA GLN A 108 20.03 -11.65 -6.32
C GLN A 108 19.43 -10.27 -6.61
N ASP A 109 19.89 -9.64 -7.70
CA ASP A 109 19.25 -8.43 -8.21
C ASP A 109 18.01 -8.79 -9.05
N VAL A 110 16.96 -7.97 -8.92
CA VAL A 110 15.70 -8.11 -9.66
C VAL A 110 15.81 -7.50 -11.05
N TYR A 111 16.45 -6.34 -11.16
CA TYR A 111 16.55 -5.60 -12.42
C TYR A 111 17.96 -5.64 -12.98
N GLN A 112 18.08 -5.70 -14.30
CA GLN A 112 19.38 -5.64 -15.00
C GLN A 112 20.10 -4.30 -14.76
N SER A 113 19.36 -3.22 -14.49
CA SER A 113 19.88 -1.88 -14.22
C SER A 113 20.52 -1.70 -12.84
N CYS A 114 20.49 -2.72 -11.96
CA CYS A 114 20.99 -2.62 -10.59
C CYS A 114 22.46 -2.21 -10.50
N THR A 115 23.34 -2.71 -11.38
CA THR A 115 24.76 -2.33 -11.43
C THR A 115 24.91 -0.84 -11.74
N ARG A 116 24.19 -0.34 -12.74
CA ARG A 116 24.20 1.07 -13.12
C ARG A 116 23.68 1.96 -11.99
N TRP A 117 22.58 1.58 -11.34
CA TRP A 117 22.02 2.36 -10.23
C TRP A 117 22.94 2.41 -9.01
N ARG A 118 23.73 1.36 -8.78
CA ARG A 118 24.79 1.36 -7.77
C ARG A 118 25.87 2.40 -8.10
N GLU A 119 26.33 2.44 -9.35
CA GLU A 119 27.33 3.42 -9.82
C GLU A 119 26.82 4.86 -9.70
N GLU A 120 25.53 5.09 -9.97
CA GLU A 120 24.83 6.37 -9.74
C GLU A 120 24.56 6.68 -8.25
N GLY A 121 25.05 5.85 -7.32
CA GLY A 121 24.93 6.04 -5.88
C GLY A 121 23.52 5.85 -5.32
N ARG A 122 22.56 5.37 -6.13
CA ARG A 122 21.13 5.28 -5.74
C ARG A 122 20.91 4.35 -4.55
N CYS A 123 21.73 3.33 -4.40
CA CYS A 123 21.71 2.47 -3.22
C CYS A 123 21.88 3.22 -1.89
N SER A 124 22.42 4.45 -1.86
CA SER A 124 22.69 5.21 -0.64
C SER A 124 21.82 6.46 -0.52
N TRP A 125 21.86 7.37 -1.51
CA TRP A 125 21.21 8.68 -1.37
C TRP A 125 19.69 8.61 -1.44
N THR A 126 19.11 7.60 -2.09
CA THR A 126 17.65 7.45 -2.16
C THR A 126 17.07 6.75 -0.94
N ARG A 127 17.89 6.09 -0.09
CA ARG A 127 17.40 5.31 1.06
C ARG A 127 16.39 6.05 1.94
N PRO A 128 16.59 7.35 2.28
CA PRO A 128 15.63 8.09 3.11
C PRO A 128 14.29 8.37 2.42
N ILE A 129 14.25 8.27 1.10
CA ILE A 129 13.09 8.62 0.27
C ILE A 129 12.36 7.35 -0.19
N SER A 130 13.10 6.32 -0.56
CA SER A 130 12.54 5.08 -1.09
C SER A 130 13.46 3.89 -0.83
N PRO A 131 12.92 2.77 -0.32
CA PRO A 131 13.65 1.51 -0.17
C PRO A 131 13.76 0.73 -1.49
N PHE A 132 13.25 1.26 -2.62
CA PHE A 132 13.17 0.56 -3.91
C PHE A 132 14.49 -0.09 -4.34
N PHE A 133 15.61 0.66 -4.31
CA PHE A 133 16.90 0.14 -4.77
C PHE A 133 17.47 -0.90 -3.81
N THR A 134 17.30 -0.70 -2.50
CA THR A 134 17.76 -1.66 -1.51
C THR A 134 16.97 -2.97 -1.57
N ASP A 135 15.67 -2.89 -1.85
CA ASP A 135 14.80 -4.07 -1.90
C ASP A 135 14.95 -4.85 -3.22
N ASN A 136 15.12 -4.16 -4.35
CA ASN A 136 15.22 -4.79 -5.67
C ASN A 136 16.65 -5.07 -6.14
N CYS A 137 17.66 -4.41 -5.57
CA CYS A 137 19.07 -4.55 -5.95
C CYS A 137 19.94 -4.95 -4.76
N ALA A 138 19.44 -5.86 -3.91
CA ALA A 138 20.08 -6.21 -2.65
C ALA A 138 21.52 -6.73 -2.84
N LEU A 139 21.81 -7.44 -3.93
CA LEU A 139 23.15 -7.94 -4.24
C LEU A 139 24.07 -6.80 -4.68
N SER A 140 23.66 -5.99 -5.66
CA SER A 140 24.45 -4.85 -6.13
C SER A 140 24.66 -3.79 -5.04
N CYS A 141 23.66 -3.55 -4.19
CA CYS A 141 23.73 -2.62 -3.08
C CYS A 141 24.49 -3.18 -1.85
N GLY A 142 24.95 -4.44 -1.91
CA GLY A 142 25.77 -5.06 -0.86
C GLY A 142 25.02 -5.37 0.43
N LEU A 143 23.70 -5.59 0.36
CA LEU A 143 22.86 -5.93 1.51
C LEU A 143 22.85 -7.44 1.81
N CYS A 144 23.18 -8.25 0.82
CA CYS A 144 23.31 -9.70 0.97
C CYS A 144 24.46 -10.21 0.07
N ARG A 145 24.82 -11.49 0.26
CA ARG A 145 25.82 -12.20 -0.55
C ARG A 145 25.15 -13.30 -1.35
N ASN A 146 25.52 -13.46 -2.61
CA ASN A 146 25.03 -14.55 -3.45
C ASN A 146 25.64 -15.89 -2.97
N ASN A 147 24.81 -16.93 -2.86
CA ASN A 147 25.18 -18.30 -2.47
C ASN A 147 25.19 -19.29 -3.64
N GLY A 148 25.10 -18.80 -4.88
CA GLY A 148 25.05 -19.60 -6.10
C GLY A 148 23.63 -19.98 -6.55
N PHE A 149 22.62 -19.78 -5.70
CA PHE A 149 21.22 -19.99 -6.08
C PHE A 149 20.67 -18.74 -6.77
N LYS A 150 19.90 -18.95 -7.84
CA LYS A 150 19.22 -17.88 -8.57
C LYS A 150 17.83 -18.33 -8.94
N LEU A 151 16.82 -17.49 -8.72
CA LEU A 151 15.49 -17.76 -9.26
C LEU A 151 15.51 -17.48 -10.76
N PRO A 152 14.93 -18.37 -11.59
CA PRO A 152 14.79 -18.12 -13.02
C PRO A 152 13.89 -16.90 -13.29
N LEU A 153 12.92 -16.68 -12.40
CA LEU A 153 11.98 -15.58 -12.45
C LEU A 153 12.24 -14.62 -11.27
N THR A 154 12.63 -13.39 -11.57
CA THR A 154 12.99 -12.39 -10.56
C THR A 154 11.85 -11.39 -10.35
N LEU A 155 10.89 -11.73 -9.50
CA LEU A 155 9.82 -10.81 -9.11
C LEU A 155 10.35 -9.73 -8.15
N PRO A 156 9.88 -8.48 -8.23
CA PRO A 156 10.04 -7.51 -7.15
C PRO A 156 9.47 -8.04 -5.82
N PRO A 157 10.12 -7.85 -4.65
CA PRO A 157 9.65 -8.42 -3.36
C PRO A 157 8.23 -8.01 -2.95
N ILE A 158 7.76 -6.85 -3.42
CA ILE A 158 6.39 -6.39 -3.16
C ILE A 158 5.34 -7.27 -3.84
N LEU A 159 5.70 -8.01 -4.90
CA LEU A 159 4.83 -8.92 -5.64
C LEU A 159 4.96 -10.39 -5.19
N ASP A 160 5.68 -10.65 -4.09
CA ASP A 160 5.88 -12.02 -3.58
C ASP A 160 4.55 -12.72 -3.27
N ASN A 161 3.53 -11.98 -2.85
CA ASN A 161 2.19 -12.49 -2.54
C ASN A 161 1.43 -13.00 -3.78
N ILE A 162 1.78 -12.52 -4.98
CA ILE A 162 1.20 -12.97 -6.25
C ILE A 162 2.13 -13.88 -7.04
N ALA A 163 3.30 -14.26 -6.49
CA ALA A 163 4.31 -15.04 -7.20
C ALA A 163 3.78 -16.39 -7.72
N TRP A 164 2.83 -17.01 -7.01
CA TRP A 164 2.20 -18.27 -7.40
C TRP A 164 1.34 -18.14 -8.66
N PHE A 165 0.85 -16.94 -8.97
CA PHE A 165 -0.05 -16.66 -10.08
C PHE A 165 0.70 -16.31 -11.37
N VAL A 166 1.99 -15.98 -11.26
CA VAL A 166 2.82 -15.59 -12.41
C VAL A 166 3.15 -16.82 -13.26
N GLY A 167 2.77 -16.79 -14.53
CA GLY A 167 2.91 -17.90 -15.44
C GLY A 167 1.81 -17.93 -16.50
N ARG A 168 1.70 -19.07 -17.18
CA ARG A 168 0.71 -19.32 -18.23
C ARG A 168 -0.29 -20.36 -17.74
N TRP A 169 -1.57 -20.00 -17.81
CA TRP A 169 -2.71 -20.81 -17.41
C TRP A 169 -3.60 -21.04 -18.63
N GLU A 170 -4.11 -22.25 -18.78
CA GLU A 170 -5.01 -22.60 -19.87
C GLU A 170 -6.23 -23.33 -19.32
N CYS A 171 -7.42 -22.92 -19.76
CA CYS A 171 -8.67 -23.61 -19.48
C CYS A 171 -9.44 -23.89 -20.77
N LYS A 172 -10.34 -24.88 -20.73
CA LYS A 172 -11.21 -25.24 -21.84
C LYS A 172 -12.64 -25.29 -21.36
N THR A 173 -13.52 -24.64 -22.09
CA THR A 173 -14.93 -24.51 -21.76
C THR A 173 -15.76 -25.29 -22.78
N THR A 174 -16.79 -25.99 -22.30
CA THR A 174 -17.71 -26.78 -23.13
C THR A 174 -18.93 -25.97 -23.61
N ALA A 175 -19.09 -24.74 -23.12
CA ALA A 175 -20.17 -23.81 -23.45
C ALA A 175 -19.59 -22.40 -23.72
N GLY A 176 -20.31 -21.59 -24.51
CA GLY A 176 -19.92 -20.21 -24.83
C GLY A 176 -20.41 -19.16 -23.83
N GLU A 177 -21.23 -19.53 -22.85
CA GLU A 177 -21.94 -18.62 -21.92
C GLU A 177 -21.03 -17.86 -20.93
N ARG A 178 -19.70 -17.93 -21.06
CA ARG A 178 -18.77 -17.25 -20.14
C ARG A 178 -17.59 -16.59 -20.86
N PHE A 179 -17.31 -15.40 -20.32
CA PHE A 179 -16.14 -14.52 -20.29
C PHE A 179 -15.43 -14.06 -21.57
N PRO A 180 -15.16 -12.73 -21.67
CA PRO A 180 -15.76 -11.62 -20.88
C PRO A 180 -17.21 -11.34 -21.29
N GLU A 181 -17.54 -11.69 -22.53
CA GLU A 181 -18.88 -11.77 -23.09
C GLU A 181 -19.13 -13.19 -23.61
N PRO A 182 -20.39 -13.61 -23.85
CA PRO A 182 -20.67 -14.91 -24.41
C PRO A 182 -19.98 -15.11 -25.77
N MET A 183 -19.20 -16.18 -25.87
CA MET A 183 -18.53 -16.62 -27.09
C MET A 183 -19.49 -17.39 -28.00
N SER A 184 -19.22 -17.44 -29.31
CA SER A 184 -20.08 -18.14 -30.28
C SER A 184 -20.18 -19.65 -30.08
N GLY A 185 -19.38 -20.24 -29.18
CA GLY A 185 -19.38 -21.68 -28.89
C GLY A 185 -18.34 -22.07 -27.83
N PRO A 186 -18.04 -23.37 -27.69
CA PRO A 186 -16.98 -23.85 -26.82
C PRO A 186 -15.63 -23.22 -27.19
N TYR A 187 -14.85 -22.82 -26.19
CA TYR A 187 -13.61 -22.07 -26.38
C TYR A 187 -12.51 -22.55 -25.43
N ARG A 188 -11.27 -22.19 -25.76
CA ARG A 188 -10.13 -22.28 -24.85
C ARG A 188 -9.73 -20.87 -24.44
N GLU A 189 -9.36 -20.71 -23.18
CA GLU A 189 -8.90 -19.45 -22.62
C GLU A 189 -7.47 -19.62 -22.13
N ILE A 190 -6.64 -18.66 -22.48
CA ILE A 190 -5.25 -18.58 -22.06
C ILE A 190 -5.11 -17.31 -21.25
N LEU A 191 -4.70 -17.46 -20.00
CA LEU A 191 -4.28 -16.35 -19.15
C LEU A 191 -2.76 -16.40 -19.01
N GLU A 192 -2.12 -15.29 -19.31
CA GLU A 192 -0.67 -15.14 -19.24
C GLU A 192 -0.32 -13.95 -18.36
N VAL A 193 0.43 -14.24 -17.29
CA VAL A 193 0.89 -13.26 -16.31
C VAL A 193 2.41 -13.24 -16.36
N GLN A 194 2.98 -12.11 -16.76
CA GLN A 194 4.41 -11.95 -16.99
C GLN A 194 4.96 -10.78 -16.19
N ILE A 195 6.24 -10.84 -15.81
CA ILE A 195 6.90 -9.70 -15.16
C ILE A 195 7.05 -8.58 -16.18
N SER A 196 6.77 -7.35 -15.77
CA SER A 196 7.06 -6.19 -16.61
C SER A 196 8.57 -5.96 -16.68
N ASP A 197 9.09 -5.84 -17.91
CA ASP A 197 10.50 -5.53 -18.16
C ASP A 197 10.87 -4.10 -17.72
N VAL A 198 9.88 -3.21 -17.66
CA VAL A 198 10.09 -1.81 -17.31
C VAL A 198 10.01 -1.65 -15.80
N PRO A 199 11.09 -1.19 -15.13
CA PRO A 199 11.04 -0.94 -13.70
C PRO A 199 10.11 0.24 -13.43
N MET A 200 9.04 -0.02 -12.69
CA MET A 200 8.22 1.04 -12.12
C MET A 200 8.62 1.28 -10.67
N PHE A 201 8.88 2.54 -10.36
CA PHE A 201 9.10 2.96 -8.98
C PHE A 201 7.77 2.88 -8.22
N ASP A 202 7.84 2.59 -6.93
CA ASP A 202 6.70 2.43 -6.02
C ASP A 202 5.91 1.13 -6.23
N ARG A 203 5.21 0.99 -7.36
CA ARG A 203 4.29 -0.12 -7.64
C ARG A 203 4.67 -0.84 -8.93
N PRO A 204 5.59 -1.82 -8.88
CA PRO A 204 5.93 -2.60 -10.05
C PRO A 204 4.75 -3.48 -10.46
N PRO A 205 4.34 -3.47 -11.74
CA PRO A 205 3.28 -4.33 -12.22
C PRO A 205 3.81 -5.68 -12.74
N VAL A 206 2.91 -6.65 -12.81
CA VAL A 206 2.96 -7.75 -13.79
C VAL A 206 2.01 -7.44 -14.94
N ASN A 207 2.41 -7.79 -16.16
CA ASN A 207 1.56 -7.72 -17.33
C ASN A 207 0.59 -8.90 -17.30
N VAL A 208 -0.68 -8.63 -17.63
CA VAL A 208 -1.74 -9.65 -17.71
C VAL A 208 -2.28 -9.65 -19.14
N SER A 209 -2.37 -10.83 -19.74
CA SER A 209 -3.03 -11.02 -21.03
C SER A 209 -3.96 -12.20 -20.95
N THR A 210 -5.21 -12.01 -21.39
CA THR A 210 -6.21 -13.06 -21.52
C THR A 210 -6.55 -13.19 -22.99
N ILE A 211 -6.55 -14.40 -23.52
CA ILE A 211 -6.96 -14.69 -24.91
C ILE A 211 -7.95 -15.85 -24.87
N ALA A 212 -9.17 -15.61 -25.31
CA ALA A 212 -10.20 -16.63 -25.49
C ALA A 212 -10.41 -16.88 -26.99
N VAL A 213 -10.37 -18.15 -27.41
CA VAL A 213 -10.51 -18.56 -28.82
C VAL A 213 -11.49 -19.71 -28.89
N THR A 214 -12.55 -19.59 -29.69
CA THR A 214 -13.47 -20.70 -29.93
C THR A 214 -12.76 -21.88 -30.58
N ASN A 215 -13.28 -23.09 -30.36
CA ASN A 215 -12.67 -24.31 -30.91
C ASN A 215 -12.61 -24.34 -32.44
N ASP A 216 -13.49 -23.60 -33.10
CA ASP A 216 -13.51 -23.40 -34.55
C ASP A 216 -12.68 -22.18 -35.02
N GLY A 217 -12.11 -21.42 -34.07
CA GLY A 217 -11.22 -20.27 -34.33
C GLY A 217 -11.90 -19.05 -34.94
N ARG A 218 -13.23 -19.02 -35.01
CA ARG A 218 -13.98 -17.91 -35.64
C ARG A 218 -14.16 -16.71 -34.73
N ASP A 219 -14.16 -16.93 -33.42
CA ASP A 219 -14.40 -15.91 -32.42
C ASP A 219 -13.23 -15.86 -31.44
N VAL A 220 -12.66 -14.66 -31.29
CA VAL A 220 -11.40 -14.40 -30.59
C VAL A 220 -11.55 -13.13 -29.77
N HIS A 221 -11.55 -13.30 -28.46
CA HIS A 221 -11.54 -12.19 -27.50
C HIS A 221 -10.16 -12.07 -26.87
N SER A 222 -9.72 -10.84 -26.65
CA SER A 222 -8.44 -10.56 -26.02
C SER A 222 -8.55 -9.41 -25.02
N GLU A 223 -7.93 -9.59 -23.87
CA GLU A 223 -7.78 -8.56 -22.87
C GLU A 223 -6.32 -8.42 -22.53
N VAL A 224 -5.87 -7.20 -22.36
CA VAL A 224 -4.51 -6.89 -21.94
C VAL A 224 -4.59 -5.90 -20.79
N GLY A 225 -3.64 -5.99 -19.88
CA GLY A 225 -3.69 -5.18 -18.67
C GLY A 225 -2.45 -5.35 -17.83
N PHE A 226 -2.56 -4.84 -16.62
CA PHE A 226 -1.53 -5.00 -15.62
C PHE A 226 -2.15 -5.26 -14.26
N MET A 227 -1.36 -5.90 -13.41
CA MET A 227 -1.72 -6.19 -12.04
C MET A 227 -0.59 -5.71 -11.13
N THR A 228 -0.94 -5.11 -10.00
CA THR A 228 0.01 -4.71 -8.96
C THR A 228 -0.52 -5.12 -7.59
N SER A 229 0.38 -5.37 -6.65
CA SER A 229 -0.02 -5.51 -5.24
C SER A 229 -0.01 -4.16 -4.52
N LYS A 230 -0.93 -4.01 -3.56
CA LYS A 230 -1.00 -2.95 -2.57
C LYS A 230 -0.87 -3.59 -1.18
N PRO A 231 0.29 -3.49 -0.51
CA PRO A 231 0.44 -3.99 0.84
C PRO A 231 -0.58 -3.37 1.79
N PHE A 232 -1.11 -4.16 2.73
CA PHE A 232 -2.17 -3.70 3.63
C PHE A 232 -1.72 -2.50 4.48
N LEU A 233 -0.52 -2.57 5.06
CA LEU A 233 0.08 -1.53 5.89
C LEU A 233 0.83 -0.45 5.08
N GLU A 234 0.55 -0.31 3.79
CA GLU A 234 1.14 0.75 2.98
C GLU A 234 0.57 2.13 3.33
N ASP A 235 1.47 3.11 3.51
CA ASP A 235 1.14 4.53 3.60
C ASP A 235 0.72 5.05 2.23
N THR A 236 -0.57 5.32 2.06
CA THR A 236 -1.10 5.90 0.83
C THR A 236 -0.94 7.43 0.78
N GLY A 237 -0.41 8.05 1.83
CA GLY A 237 -0.37 9.50 1.98
C GLY A 237 -1.73 10.12 2.33
N PHE A 238 -2.79 9.31 2.41
CA PHE A 238 -4.12 9.71 2.86
C PHE A 238 -4.30 9.36 4.34
N VAL A 239 -5.08 10.19 5.05
CA VAL A 239 -5.43 9.90 6.44
C VAL A 239 -6.46 8.78 6.46
N GLU A 240 -6.06 7.62 6.96
CA GLU A 240 -6.96 6.49 7.18
C GLU A 240 -7.46 6.51 8.63
N PHE A 241 -8.79 6.49 8.80
CA PHE A 241 -9.45 6.49 10.10
C PHE A 241 -9.86 5.07 10.48
N ASN A 242 -9.53 4.64 11.70
CA ASN A 242 -9.86 3.30 12.23
C ASN A 242 -9.34 2.11 11.39
N LYS A 243 -8.18 2.24 10.71
CA LYS A 243 -7.58 1.11 9.98
C LYS A 243 -7.25 -0.02 10.97
N PRO A 244 -7.65 -1.28 10.69
CA PRO A 244 -7.26 -2.38 11.57
C PRO A 244 -5.73 -2.60 11.52
N MET A 245 -5.15 -3.10 12.60
CA MET A 245 -3.71 -3.37 12.67
C MET A 245 -3.25 -4.56 11.81
N GLN A 246 -4.21 -5.36 11.32
CA GLN A 246 -3.98 -6.54 10.51
C GLN A 246 -5.03 -6.60 9.40
N GLY A 247 -4.60 -7.06 8.23
CA GLY A 247 -5.43 -7.23 7.05
C GLY A 247 -4.59 -7.79 5.90
N ASP A 248 -5.27 -8.22 4.85
CA ASP A 248 -4.62 -8.86 3.71
C ASP A 248 -4.09 -7.84 2.70
N ASP A 249 -2.94 -8.14 2.10
CA ASP A 249 -2.40 -7.40 0.96
C ASP A 249 -3.41 -7.48 -0.19
N LEU A 250 -3.75 -6.32 -0.78
CA LEU A 250 -4.69 -6.25 -1.90
C LEU A 250 -3.95 -6.37 -3.23
N VAL A 251 -4.70 -6.74 -4.27
CA VAL A 251 -4.22 -6.83 -5.64
C VAL A 251 -5.15 -6.00 -6.51
N GLY A 252 -4.59 -5.02 -7.19
CA GLY A 252 -5.28 -4.23 -8.21
C GLY A 252 -5.04 -4.82 -9.58
N ILE A 253 -6.10 -4.93 -10.38
CA ILE A 253 -6.04 -5.40 -11.76
C ILE A 253 -6.70 -4.33 -12.62
N GLU A 254 -5.99 -3.88 -13.65
CA GLU A 254 -6.51 -2.96 -14.65
C GLU A 254 -6.37 -3.61 -16.02
N THR A 255 -7.49 -3.79 -16.73
CA THR A 255 -7.54 -4.42 -18.06
C THR A 255 -8.27 -3.54 -19.05
N VAL A 256 -7.90 -3.70 -20.32
CA VAL A 256 -8.60 -3.15 -21.49
C VAL A 256 -8.90 -4.33 -22.40
N SER A 257 -10.14 -4.41 -22.86
CA SER A 257 -10.62 -5.46 -23.77
C SER A 257 -10.82 -4.90 -25.17
N ASN A 258 -10.75 -5.77 -26.19
CA ASN A 258 -11.12 -5.43 -27.56
C ASN A 258 -12.59 -5.68 -27.88
N ASN A 259 -13.43 -5.92 -26.86
CA ASN A 259 -14.77 -6.50 -27.02
C ASN A 259 -15.90 -5.46 -27.10
N GLY A 260 -15.59 -4.16 -26.98
CA GLY A 260 -16.54 -3.05 -27.19
C GLY A 260 -17.28 -2.62 -25.94
#